data_AF-A0A932SEB9-F1
#
_entry.id   AF-A0A932SEB9-F1
#
_cell.length_a   1.000
_cell.length_b   1.000
_cell.length_c   1.000
_cell.angle_alpha   90.00
_cell.angle_beta   90.00
_cell.angle_gamma   90.00
#
_symmetry.space_group_name_H-M   'P 1'
#
loop_
_entity.id
_entity.type
_entity.pdbx_description
1 polymer ?
#
loop_
_entity_poly.entity_id
_entity_poly.type
_entity_poly.pdbx_seq_one_letter_code
_entity_poly.pdbx_strand_id
1 'polypeptide(L)'
;MSIAHIHLNYPLTTATSSSYGVSDESHSLRDAIKDIQRRHSETASGQRISQIRCALLEVFLDCRKPNWDGYDAKPISEKTYFEAAKLLERLPSDLPPPEIAPEPTGDIAFEWYKENQYTFVISVSGVNAIAYAGIFGPGNEIHGTENFTESIPRIIIENIQRLFPSEI
;
A
#
# COMPACT_ATOMS: atom_id res chain seq x y z
N MET A 1 -56.25 25.05 43.63
CA MET A 1 -56.76 25.36 42.28
C MET A 1 -55.89 24.61 41.29
N SER A 2 -56.50 23.94 40.31
CA SER A 2 -55.76 23.23 39.25
C SER A 2 -55.38 24.19 38.12
N ILE A 3 -54.26 23.92 37.43
CA ILE A 3 -54.18 23.73 35.98
C ILE A 3 -52.78 23.18 35.67
N ALA A 4 -52.72 22.14 34.86
CA ALA A 4 -51.49 21.65 34.23
C ALA A 4 -51.51 21.98 32.73
N HIS A 5 -50.34 22.17 32.13
CA HIS A 5 -50.12 21.84 30.71
C HIS A 5 -48.64 21.56 30.41
N ILE A 6 -48.43 20.79 29.33
CA ILE A 6 -47.24 20.02 28.93
C ILE A 6 -47.00 20.37 27.43
N HIS A 7 -45.81 20.44 26.84
CA HIS A 7 -44.50 19.79 27.10
C HIS A 7 -43.35 20.86 27.05
N LEU A 8 -42.05 20.65 26.77
CA LEU A 8 -41.21 19.53 26.31
C LEU A 8 -39.77 19.69 26.88
N ASN A 9 -38.87 18.75 26.58
CA ASN A 9 -37.43 18.75 26.94
C ASN A 9 -36.55 19.41 25.87
N TYR A 10 -35.40 19.97 26.28
CA TYR A 10 -34.04 19.45 25.97
C TYR A 10 -32.98 20.25 26.75
N PRO A 11 -32.28 19.65 27.75
CA PRO A 11 -31.18 20.31 28.44
C PRO A 11 -29.78 19.83 28.00
N LEU A 12 -28.88 20.80 27.81
CA LEU A 12 -27.45 20.81 28.19
C LEU A 12 -26.48 19.73 27.63
N THR A 13 -25.31 20.19 27.15
CA THR A 13 -23.97 19.96 27.76
C THR A 13 -22.88 20.64 26.89
N THR A 14 -22.25 21.72 27.36
CA THR A 14 -20.89 21.77 27.96
C THR A 14 -19.75 21.22 27.10
N ALA A 15 -18.84 22.12 26.71
CA ALA A 15 -17.59 21.77 26.03
C ALA A 15 -16.60 21.09 26.98
N THR A 16 -15.82 20.12 26.46
CA THR A 16 -14.57 19.66 27.07
C THR A 16 -13.55 19.39 25.95
N SER A 17 -12.28 19.74 26.19
CA SER A 17 -11.18 19.56 25.24
C SER A 17 -10.30 18.35 25.60
N SER A 18 -9.35 18.05 24.70
CA SER A 18 -8.16 17.18 24.86
C SER A 18 -8.32 15.65 24.74
N SER A 19 -7.73 15.15 23.64
CA SER A 19 -6.72 14.07 23.60
C SER A 19 -6.87 12.88 24.56
N TYR A 20 -7.46 11.77 24.09
CA TYR A 20 -7.04 10.38 24.34
C TYR A 20 -7.65 9.46 23.27
N GLY A 21 -6.94 8.39 22.88
CA GLY A 21 -7.53 7.26 22.14
C GLY A 21 -7.48 7.29 20.61
N VAL A 22 -6.28 7.18 20.01
CA VAL A 22 -6.14 6.50 18.71
C VAL A 22 -5.59 5.11 19.03
N SER A 23 -6.45 4.10 19.17
CA SER A 23 -6.03 2.75 19.55
C SER A 23 -6.96 1.64 19.04
N ASP A 24 -8.24 1.63 19.42
CA ASP A 24 -8.99 0.37 19.48
C ASP A 24 -9.70 0.03 18.16
N GLU A 25 -10.16 1.03 17.42
CA GLU A 25 -10.77 0.87 16.09
C GLU A 25 -9.72 0.44 15.05
N SER A 26 -8.45 0.85 15.25
CA SER A 26 -7.34 0.51 14.35
C SER A 26 -6.92 -0.95 14.49
N HIS A 27 -6.89 -1.46 15.72
CA HIS A 27 -6.66 -2.90 15.98
C HIS A 27 -7.83 -3.73 15.47
N SER A 28 -9.07 -3.35 15.80
CA SER A 28 -10.28 -4.07 15.36
C SER A 28 -10.37 -4.23 13.84
N LEU A 29 -10.00 -3.19 13.06
CA LEU A 29 -9.95 -3.29 11.60
C LEU A 29 -8.78 -4.16 11.10
N ARG A 30 -7.58 -4.03 11.68
CA ARG A 30 -6.42 -4.86 11.34
C ARG A 30 -6.71 -6.34 11.59
N ASP A 31 -7.30 -6.67 12.72
CA ASP A 31 -7.61 -8.05 13.12
C ASP A 31 -8.72 -8.66 12.26
N ALA A 32 -9.80 -7.90 12.00
CA ALA A 32 -10.87 -8.35 11.10
C ALA A 32 -10.37 -8.64 9.68
N ILE A 33 -9.46 -7.81 9.16
CA ILE A 33 -8.84 -8.02 7.84
C ILE A 33 -7.95 -9.26 7.84
N LYS A 34 -7.08 -9.43 8.85
CA LYS A 34 -6.22 -10.62 9.03
C LYS A 34 -7.04 -11.91 9.14
N ASP A 35 -8.19 -11.87 9.82
CA ASP A 35 -9.08 -13.03 9.95
C ASP A 35 -9.86 -13.38 8.69
N ILE A 36 -10.21 -12.41 7.85
CA ILE A 36 -10.79 -12.70 6.52
C ILE A 36 -9.72 -13.30 5.61
N GLN A 37 -8.53 -12.68 5.57
CA GLN A 37 -7.38 -13.12 4.78
C GLN A 37 -6.98 -14.57 5.08
N ARG A 38 -6.84 -14.93 6.36
CA ARG A 38 -6.48 -16.28 6.82
C ARG A 38 -7.45 -17.37 6.35
N ARG A 39 -8.73 -17.03 6.15
CA ARG A 39 -9.78 -17.96 5.69
C ARG A 39 -9.80 -18.17 4.16
N HIS A 40 -9.06 -17.38 3.39
CA HIS A 40 -8.99 -17.50 1.92
C HIS A 40 -7.66 -18.08 1.41
N SER A 41 -6.70 -18.38 2.28
CA SER A 41 -5.32 -18.75 1.90
C SER A 41 -4.96 -20.20 2.24
N GLU A 42 -5.68 -21.17 1.67
CA GLU A 42 -5.41 -22.60 1.86
C GLU A 42 -4.25 -23.13 1.00
N THR A 43 -3.78 -22.36 0.00
CA THR A 43 -2.63 -22.68 -0.85
C THR A 43 -1.43 -21.78 -0.55
N ALA A 44 -0.21 -22.26 -0.81
CA ALA A 44 1.01 -21.46 -0.63
C ALA A 44 1.01 -20.17 -1.49
N SER A 45 0.46 -20.22 -2.71
CA SER A 45 0.28 -19.03 -3.55
C SER A 45 -0.75 -18.05 -2.98
N GLY A 46 -1.86 -18.54 -2.42
CA GLY A 46 -2.85 -17.73 -1.73
C GLY A 46 -2.30 -17.06 -0.46
N GLN A 47 -1.48 -17.78 0.31
CA GLN A 47 -0.79 -17.24 1.51
C GLN A 47 0.17 -16.12 1.14
N ARG A 48 0.97 -16.33 0.10
CA ARG A 48 1.92 -15.34 -0.42
C ARG A 48 1.23 -14.06 -0.90
N ILE A 49 0.17 -14.15 -1.71
CA ILE A 49 -0.60 -12.97 -2.13
C ILE A 49 -1.24 -12.27 -0.93
N SER A 50 -1.77 -13.04 0.03
CA SER A 50 -2.36 -12.49 1.26
C SER A 50 -1.35 -11.67 2.07
N GLN A 51 -0.14 -12.20 2.29
CA GLN A 51 0.95 -11.53 3.00
C GLN A 51 1.34 -10.19 2.35
N ILE A 52 1.50 -10.16 1.02
CA ILE A 52 1.88 -8.94 0.30
C ILE A 52 0.75 -7.88 0.39
N ARG A 53 -0.51 -8.30 0.36
CA ARG A 53 -1.67 -7.40 0.59
C ARG A 53 -1.74 -6.89 2.04
N CYS A 54 -1.32 -7.69 3.03
CA CYS A 54 -1.13 -7.19 4.40
C CYS A 54 -0.05 -6.10 4.46
N ALA A 55 1.12 -6.37 3.89
CA ALA A 55 2.24 -5.43 3.88
C ALA A 55 1.87 -4.08 3.23
N LEU A 56 1.18 -4.11 2.08
CA LEU A 56 0.70 -2.89 1.42
C LEU A 56 -0.27 -2.09 2.30
N LEU A 57 -1.19 -2.77 3.00
CA LEU A 57 -2.13 -2.12 3.90
C LEU A 57 -1.44 -1.55 5.15
N GLU A 58 -0.47 -2.26 5.71
CA GLU A 58 0.32 -1.81 6.86
C GLU A 58 1.12 -0.54 6.50
N VAL A 59 1.85 -0.56 5.36
CA VAL A 59 2.54 0.62 4.80
C VAL A 59 1.60 1.81 4.62
N PHE A 60 0.42 1.62 4.00
CA PHE A 60 -0.55 2.70 3.83
C PHE A 60 -1.07 3.24 5.17
N LEU A 61 -1.44 2.37 6.11
CA LEU A 61 -2.01 2.80 7.40
C LEU A 61 -1.03 3.60 8.26
N ASP A 62 0.25 3.28 8.18
CA ASP A 62 1.32 3.93 8.94
C ASP A 62 1.79 5.23 8.24
N CYS A 63 1.81 5.28 6.90
CA CYS A 63 2.30 6.42 6.11
C CYS A 63 1.20 7.38 5.57
N ARG A 64 -0.09 7.17 5.87
CA ARG A 64 -1.21 8.07 5.46
C ARG A 64 -1.27 9.43 6.16
N LYS A 65 -0.36 9.72 7.09
CA LYS A 65 -0.27 11.02 7.80
C LYS A 65 0.96 11.78 7.32
N PRO A 66 0.92 13.13 7.23
CA PRO A 66 2.12 13.91 6.90
C PRO A 66 3.18 13.75 7.98
N ASN A 67 4.45 13.88 7.58
CA ASN A 67 5.64 13.77 8.43
C ASN A 67 5.71 12.41 9.17
N TRP A 68 5.38 11.32 8.48
CA TRP A 68 5.41 9.96 9.05
C TRP A 68 6.83 9.43 9.32
N ASP A 69 7.83 10.00 8.66
CA ASP A 69 9.26 9.67 8.79
C ASP A 69 10.04 10.61 9.74
N GLY A 70 9.46 11.75 10.10
CA GLY A 70 10.13 12.82 10.85
C GLY A 70 10.92 13.82 9.98
N TYR A 71 10.86 13.71 8.65
CA TYR A 71 11.58 14.55 7.67
C TYR A 71 10.64 15.18 6.63
N ASP A 72 9.43 15.56 7.07
CA ASP A 72 8.38 16.21 6.26
C ASP A 72 7.86 15.35 5.09
N ALA A 73 7.93 14.02 5.18
CA ALA A 73 7.33 13.14 4.17
C ALA A 73 5.84 13.44 3.94
N LYS A 74 5.43 13.39 2.67
CA LYS A 74 4.04 13.54 2.27
C LYS A 74 3.23 12.30 2.69
N PRO A 75 1.95 12.46 3.03
CA PRO A 75 1.08 11.32 3.30
C PRO A 75 0.84 10.52 2.03
N ILE A 76 0.88 9.19 2.13
CA ILE A 76 0.41 8.32 1.05
C ILE A 76 -1.08 8.52 0.85
N SER A 77 -1.49 8.78 -0.39
CA SER A 77 -2.89 9.02 -0.73
C SER A 77 -3.66 7.71 -0.92
N GLU A 78 -4.99 7.74 -0.71
CA GLU A 78 -5.86 6.61 -1.05
C GLU A 78 -5.73 6.21 -2.54
N LYS A 79 -5.51 7.18 -3.44
CA LYS A 79 -5.29 6.90 -4.86
C LYS A 79 -4.02 6.10 -5.09
N THR A 80 -2.93 6.46 -4.40
CA THR A 80 -1.65 5.75 -4.42
C THR A 80 -1.85 4.31 -3.95
N TYR A 81 -2.54 4.12 -2.81
CA TYR A 81 -2.86 2.78 -2.28
C TYR A 81 -3.72 1.95 -3.23
N PHE A 82 -4.77 2.52 -3.84
CA PHE A 82 -5.62 1.79 -4.79
C PHE A 82 -4.89 1.47 -6.11
N GLU A 83 -3.98 2.31 -6.57
CA GLU A 83 -3.12 2.02 -7.72
C GLU A 83 -2.14 0.87 -7.39
N ALA A 84 -1.46 0.96 -6.25
CA ALA A 84 -0.57 -0.08 -5.73
C ALA A 84 -1.28 -1.43 -5.54
N ALA A 85 -2.51 -1.44 -5.03
CA ALA A 85 -3.32 -2.66 -4.89
C ALA A 85 -3.66 -3.28 -6.24
N LYS A 86 -4.10 -2.47 -7.22
CA LYS A 86 -4.35 -2.93 -8.60
C LYS A 86 -3.08 -3.46 -9.27
N LEU A 87 -1.92 -2.90 -8.96
CA LEU A 87 -0.63 -3.35 -9.48
C LEU A 87 -0.35 -4.77 -8.99
N LEU A 88 -0.44 -5.00 -7.67
CA LEU A 88 -0.26 -6.33 -7.08
C LEU A 88 -1.27 -7.37 -7.61
N GLU A 89 -2.53 -6.98 -7.81
CA GLU A 89 -3.58 -7.85 -8.35
C GLU A 89 -3.37 -8.22 -9.82
N ARG A 90 -2.53 -7.47 -10.56
CA ARG A 90 -2.22 -7.68 -11.98
C ARG A 90 -0.80 -8.21 -12.23
N LEU A 91 0.05 -8.31 -11.21
CA LEU A 91 1.36 -8.94 -11.34
C LEU A 91 1.19 -10.45 -11.59
N PRO A 92 1.88 -11.03 -12.59
CA PRO A 92 1.91 -12.47 -12.79
C PRO A 92 2.43 -13.22 -11.55
N SER A 93 1.77 -14.33 -11.20
CA SER A 93 2.00 -15.06 -9.94
C SER A 93 3.27 -15.92 -9.94
N ASP A 94 3.88 -16.12 -11.12
CA ASP A 94 5.17 -16.77 -11.37
C ASP A 94 6.36 -15.85 -11.10
N LEU A 95 6.19 -14.52 -11.10
CA LEU A 95 7.24 -13.58 -10.71
C LEU A 95 7.53 -13.67 -9.19
N PRO A 96 8.76 -13.36 -8.74
CA PRO A 96 9.07 -13.21 -7.32
C PRO A 96 8.34 -12.01 -6.70
N PRO A 97 8.11 -12.00 -5.37
CA PRO A 97 7.35 -10.94 -4.72
C PRO A 97 8.24 -9.70 -4.56
N PRO A 98 7.72 -8.48 -4.78
CA PRO A 98 8.45 -7.28 -4.43
C PRO A 98 8.47 -7.06 -2.91
N GLU A 99 9.52 -6.41 -2.43
CA GLU A 99 9.47 -5.63 -1.19
C GLU A 99 8.68 -4.35 -1.43
N ILE A 100 7.91 -3.88 -0.42
CA ILE A 100 7.06 -2.69 -0.54
C ILE A 100 7.63 -1.60 0.36
N ALA A 101 7.97 -0.45 -0.23
CA ALA A 101 8.53 0.69 0.49
C ALA A 101 7.71 1.97 0.27
N PRO A 102 7.37 2.72 1.33
CA PRO A 102 6.80 4.06 1.20
C PRO A 102 7.88 5.07 0.79
N GLU A 103 7.59 5.94 -0.17
CA GLU A 103 8.51 7.03 -0.54
C GLU A 103 8.10 8.37 0.13
N PRO A 104 9.04 9.22 0.56
CA PRO A 104 8.73 10.53 1.17
C PRO A 104 7.91 11.47 0.28
N THR A 105 7.80 11.18 -1.02
CA THR A 105 6.96 11.88 -1.98
C THR A 105 5.46 11.57 -1.87
N GLY A 106 5.08 10.54 -1.09
CA GLY A 106 3.70 10.03 -0.99
C GLY A 106 3.40 8.90 -1.98
N ASP A 107 4.45 8.37 -2.61
CA ASP A 107 4.41 7.29 -3.59
C ASP A 107 4.67 5.93 -2.91
N ILE A 108 4.40 4.82 -3.62
CA ILE A 108 4.67 3.46 -3.15
C ILE A 108 5.61 2.78 -4.14
N ALA A 109 6.81 2.45 -3.67
CA ALA A 109 7.79 1.67 -4.41
C ALA A 109 7.59 0.16 -4.17
N PHE A 110 7.86 -0.61 -5.22
CA PHE A 110 7.95 -2.06 -5.23
C PHE A 110 9.35 -2.42 -5.73
N GLU A 111 10.17 -3.00 -4.87
CA GLU A 111 11.56 -3.35 -5.16
C GLU A 111 11.74 -4.87 -5.32
N TRP A 112 12.43 -5.24 -6.39
CA TRP A 112 13.03 -6.55 -6.55
C TRP A 112 14.53 -6.42 -6.45
N TYR A 113 15.10 -6.90 -5.35
CA TYR A 113 16.53 -7.03 -5.15
C TYR A 113 16.98 -8.47 -5.41
N LYS A 114 18.11 -8.63 -6.10
CA LYS A 114 18.79 -9.93 -6.26
C LYS A 114 20.15 -9.95 -5.57
N GLU A 115 21.01 -9.01 -5.94
CA GLU A 115 22.36 -8.85 -5.41
C GLU A 115 22.90 -7.45 -5.73
N ASN A 116 24.11 -7.12 -5.28
CA ASN A 116 24.70 -5.80 -5.50
C ASN A 116 24.79 -5.46 -7.01
N GLN A 117 24.24 -4.29 -7.40
CA GLN A 117 24.05 -3.85 -8.80
C GLN A 117 23.04 -4.67 -9.61
N TYR A 118 22.19 -5.47 -8.97
CA TYR A 118 21.09 -6.21 -9.57
C TYR A 118 19.80 -5.96 -8.78
N THR A 119 19.12 -4.88 -9.17
CA THR A 119 17.87 -4.39 -8.56
C THR A 119 16.95 -3.87 -9.66
N PHE A 120 15.64 -4.06 -9.50
CA PHE A 120 14.61 -3.38 -10.29
C PHE A 120 13.57 -2.79 -9.34
N VAL A 121 13.24 -1.51 -9.49
CA VAL A 121 12.26 -0.79 -8.69
C VAL A 121 11.21 -0.19 -9.61
N ILE A 122 9.95 -0.26 -9.19
CA ILE A 122 8.85 0.49 -9.79
C ILE A 122 8.12 1.28 -8.72
N SER A 123 7.59 2.45 -9.06
CA SER A 123 6.84 3.31 -8.13
C SER A 123 5.56 3.84 -8.76
N VAL A 124 4.52 3.98 -7.93
CA VAL A 124 3.20 4.50 -8.29
C VAL A 124 2.77 5.63 -7.35
N SER A 125 2.08 6.63 -7.90
CA SER A 125 1.77 7.91 -7.22
C SER A 125 0.28 8.27 -7.16
N GLY A 126 -0.62 7.36 -7.57
CA GLY A 126 -2.06 7.59 -7.65
C GLY A 126 -2.53 8.28 -8.94
N VAL A 127 -1.74 8.19 -10.02
CA VAL A 127 -1.95 8.89 -11.30
C VAL A 127 -2.17 7.98 -12.50
N ASN A 128 -2.19 6.65 -12.32
CA ASN A 128 -2.26 5.64 -13.40
C ASN A 128 -0.99 5.62 -14.28
N ALA A 129 0.17 5.73 -13.64
CA ALA A 129 1.49 5.64 -14.28
C ALA A 129 2.51 5.00 -13.33
N ILE A 130 3.37 4.16 -13.91
CA ILE A 130 4.46 3.48 -13.21
C ILE A 130 5.76 4.17 -13.61
N ALA A 131 6.43 4.83 -12.66
CA ALA A 131 7.85 5.15 -12.79
C ALA A 131 8.67 3.88 -12.54
N TYR A 132 9.79 3.70 -13.24
CA TYR A 132 10.65 2.54 -13.02
C TYR A 132 12.13 2.87 -13.19
N ALA A 133 12.97 2.12 -12.49
CA ALA A 133 14.42 2.14 -12.60
C ALA A 133 14.98 0.72 -12.37
N GLY A 134 16.10 0.39 -13.00
CA GLY A 134 16.75 -0.90 -12.82
C GLY A 134 18.24 -0.88 -13.14
N ILE A 135 18.98 -1.72 -12.44
CA ILE A 135 20.41 -1.97 -12.63
C ILE A 135 20.57 -3.48 -12.81
N PHE A 136 21.31 -3.88 -13.85
CA PHE A 136 21.50 -5.27 -14.28
C PHE A 136 22.99 -5.58 -14.46
N GLY A 137 23.80 -5.16 -13.50
CA GLY A 137 25.25 -5.17 -13.52
C GLY A 137 25.88 -3.83 -13.96
N PRO A 138 27.23 -3.72 -13.89
CA PRO A 138 27.95 -2.48 -14.17
C PRO A 138 27.63 -1.88 -15.54
N GLY A 139 27.24 -0.60 -15.56
CA GLY A 139 26.93 0.15 -16.78
C GLY A 139 25.70 -0.34 -17.54
N ASN A 140 24.84 -1.13 -16.90
CA ASN A 140 23.66 -1.72 -17.53
C ASN A 140 22.39 -1.33 -16.77
N GLU A 141 21.87 -0.16 -17.12
CA GLU A 141 20.80 0.52 -16.40
C GLU A 141 19.59 0.78 -17.30
N ILE A 142 18.41 0.91 -16.72
CA ILE A 142 17.19 1.33 -17.39
C ILE A 142 16.38 2.23 -16.47
N HIS A 143 15.67 3.20 -17.02
CA HIS A 143 14.69 4.00 -16.28
C HIS A 143 13.63 4.55 -17.22
N GLY A 144 12.47 4.91 -16.69
CA GLY A 144 11.41 5.55 -17.48
C GLY A 144 10.08 5.69 -16.74
N THR A 145 9.02 5.90 -17.52
CA THR A 145 7.65 5.95 -17.01
C THR A 145 6.71 5.36 -18.05
N GLU A 146 5.80 4.48 -17.64
CA GLU A 146 4.77 3.88 -18.49
C GLU A 146 3.37 4.17 -17.93
N ASN A 147 2.37 4.23 -18.80
CA ASN A 147 0.97 4.35 -18.38
C ASN A 147 0.48 3.01 -17.79
N PHE A 148 -0.21 3.06 -16.65
CA PHE A 148 -0.76 1.89 -15.97
C PHE A 148 -2.28 1.96 -15.87
N THR A 149 -2.97 1.39 -16.87
CA THR A 149 -4.44 1.43 -17.00
C THR A 149 -5.07 0.06 -16.77
N GLU A 150 -5.00 -0.83 -17.75
CA GLU A 150 -5.67 -2.14 -17.75
C GLU A 150 -4.75 -3.32 -17.45
N SER A 151 -3.48 -3.23 -17.86
CA SER A 151 -2.48 -4.27 -17.70
C SER A 151 -1.15 -3.69 -17.21
N ILE A 152 -0.30 -4.54 -16.63
CA ILE A 152 1.09 -4.18 -16.33
C ILE A 152 1.83 -3.96 -17.66
N PRO A 153 2.53 -2.82 -17.86
CA PRO A 153 3.31 -2.59 -19.07
C PRO A 153 4.36 -3.68 -19.27
N ARG A 154 4.45 -4.21 -20.49
CA ARG A 154 5.31 -5.35 -20.85
C ARG A 154 6.76 -5.20 -20.36
N ILE A 155 7.32 -3.99 -20.48
CA ILE A 155 8.68 -3.65 -20.05
C ILE A 155 8.93 -3.88 -18.55
N ILE A 156 7.90 -3.78 -17.71
CA ILE A 156 8.00 -4.07 -16.27
C ILE A 156 8.20 -5.57 -16.05
N ILE A 157 7.39 -6.41 -16.72
CA ILE A 157 7.49 -7.88 -16.64
C ILE A 157 8.83 -8.36 -17.19
N GLU A 158 9.23 -7.86 -18.36
CA GLU A 158 10.49 -8.22 -19.01
C GLU A 158 11.71 -7.86 -18.16
N ASN A 159 11.69 -6.74 -17.43
CA ASN A 159 12.78 -6.36 -16.53
C ASN A 159 12.83 -7.17 -15.22
N ILE A 160 11.68 -7.58 -14.66
CA ILE A 160 11.67 -8.50 -13.51
C ILE A 160 12.20 -9.88 -13.93
N GLN A 161 11.78 -10.39 -15.09
CA GLN A 161 12.28 -11.66 -15.65
C GLN A 161 13.77 -11.59 -16.02
N ARG A 162 14.24 -10.43 -16.48
CA ARG A 162 15.67 -10.18 -16.73
C ARG A 162 16.52 -10.20 -15.46
N LEU A 163 15.95 -9.79 -14.33
CA LEU A 163 16.63 -9.84 -13.03
C LEU A 163 16.74 -11.29 -12.53
N PHE A 164 15.65 -12.05 -12.65
CA PHE A 164 15.55 -13.46 -12.27
C PHE A 164 15.30 -14.35 -13.50
N PRO A 165 16.31 -14.55 -14.36
CA PRO A 165 16.17 -15.47 -15.49
C PRO A 165 15.94 -16.88 -14.96
N SER A 166 14.90 -17.54 -15.47
CA SER A 166 14.70 -18.98 -15.23
C SER A 166 15.91 -19.75 -15.75
N GLU A 167 16.49 -20.62 -14.93
CA GLU A 167 17.44 -21.62 -15.41
C GLU A 167 16.71 -22.58 -16.37
N ILE A 168 17.34 -22.85 -17.52
CA ILE A 168 16.84 -23.74 -18.59
C ILE A 168 17.57 -25.08 -18.51
#